data_AF-A0A7W7QFE7-F1
#
_entry.id   AF-A0A7W7QFE7-F1
#
_cell.length_a   1.000
_cell.length_b   1.000
_cell.length_c   1.000
_cell.angle_alpha   90.00
_cell.angle_beta   90.00
_cell.angle_gamma   90.00
#
_symmetry.space_group_name_H-M   'P 1'
#
loop_
_entity.id
_entity.type
_entity.pdbx_description
1 polymer ?
#
loop_
_entity_poly.entity_id
_entity_poly.type
_entity_poly.pdbx_seq_one_letter_code
_entity_poly.pdbx_strand_id
1 'polypeptide(L)'
;MQLLVGAKLKDKRRDAWLASLAPQLHPGEQVLALVPNSLLRPLCNGLAVTNARILAFYSAEVEHNGPKLEVSASDLARVEINLRRGSCYLIAHRRHEGELVLASVHKQDATMVRQTAEQLVMTSAPTDMQTAAVAQAVQEPTRPNRWNQAEVSHAPNEKTWPRTRTTGAKPPTARPPASDQSSLIDELSKLAFLHRQGVLTDAEFAAAKQAAIDRQAST
;
A
#
# COMPACT_ATOMS: atom_id res chain seq x y z
N MET A 1 -3.10 25.69 11.83
CA MET A 1 -1.79 25.10 11.46
C MET A 1 -1.40 25.61 10.09
N GLN A 2 -0.10 25.78 9.80
CA GLN A 2 0.37 26.18 8.47
C GLN A 2 0.39 24.96 7.54
N LEU A 3 -0.21 25.07 6.35
CA LEU A 3 -0.14 24.05 5.31
C LEU A 3 1.29 23.94 4.78
N LEU A 4 1.86 22.73 4.82
CA LEU A 4 3.13 22.42 4.21
C LEU A 4 2.92 22.02 2.73
N VAL A 5 3.68 22.63 1.83
CA VAL A 5 3.51 22.45 0.38
C VAL A 5 4.79 21.87 -0.21
N GLY A 6 4.66 20.83 -1.03
CA GLY A 6 5.81 20.22 -1.69
C GLY A 6 6.53 21.18 -2.64
N ALA A 7 7.85 21.07 -2.72
CA ALA A 7 8.71 22.00 -3.46
C ALA A 7 8.38 22.12 -4.96
N LYS A 8 7.72 21.11 -5.53
CA LYS A 8 7.32 21.06 -6.96
C LYS A 8 5.86 21.44 -7.19
N LEU A 9 5.10 21.79 -6.14
CA LEU A 9 3.69 22.16 -6.26
C LEU A 9 3.55 23.69 -6.31
N LYS A 10 3.22 24.21 -7.50
CA LYS A 10 2.97 25.64 -7.72
C LYS A 10 1.67 26.09 -7.05
N ASP A 11 1.59 27.35 -6.63
CA ASP A 11 0.42 27.95 -5.95
C ASP A 11 -0.90 27.71 -6.69
N LYS A 12 -0.96 28.03 -7.99
CA LYS A 12 -2.18 27.81 -8.80
C LYS A 12 -2.66 26.35 -8.77
N ARG A 13 -1.73 25.39 -8.78
CA ARG A 13 -2.06 23.95 -8.74
C ARG A 13 -2.44 23.53 -7.32
N ARG A 14 -1.74 24.04 -6.30
CA ARG A 14 -2.08 23.85 -4.88
C ARG A 14 -3.53 24.28 -4.62
N ASP A 15 -3.88 25.49 -5.03
CA ASP A 15 -5.20 26.07 -4.75
C ASP A 15 -6.31 25.30 -5.46
N ALA A 16 -6.09 24.91 -6.72
CA ALA A 16 -7.01 24.05 -7.45
C ALA A 16 -7.19 22.67 -6.77
N TRP A 17 -6.12 22.06 -6.29
CA TRP A 17 -6.20 20.78 -5.59
C TRP A 17 -6.92 20.87 -4.26
N LEU A 18 -6.68 21.93 -3.48
CA LEU A 18 -7.40 22.17 -2.23
C LEU A 18 -8.89 22.36 -2.49
N ALA A 19 -9.25 23.12 -3.53
CA ALA A 19 -10.64 23.31 -3.92
C ALA A 19 -11.32 21.99 -4.30
N SER A 20 -10.67 21.14 -5.11
CA SER A 20 -11.22 19.83 -5.50
C SER A 20 -11.25 18.81 -4.35
N LEU A 21 -10.35 18.93 -3.36
CA LEU A 21 -10.35 18.08 -2.16
C LEU A 21 -11.39 18.50 -1.13
N ALA A 22 -11.73 19.79 -1.04
CA ALA A 22 -12.59 20.33 0.01
C ALA A 22 -13.92 19.56 0.20
N PRO A 23 -14.65 19.13 -0.85
CA PRO A 23 -15.88 18.34 -0.68
C PRO A 23 -15.66 16.93 -0.13
N GLN A 24 -14.42 16.42 -0.19
CA GLN A 24 -14.06 15.09 0.25
C GLN A 24 -13.57 15.07 1.71
N LEU A 25 -13.31 16.24 2.30
CA LEU A 25 -12.84 16.36 3.69
C LEU A 25 -13.99 16.24 4.68
N HIS A 26 -13.76 15.56 5.79
CA HIS A 26 -14.71 15.50 6.90
C HIS A 26 -14.86 16.88 7.56
N PRO A 27 -15.98 17.17 8.25
CA PRO A 27 -16.12 18.40 9.03
C PRO A 27 -14.97 18.59 10.02
N GLY A 28 -14.26 19.71 9.93
CA GLY A 28 -13.09 20.02 10.77
C GLY A 28 -11.78 19.36 10.32
N GLU A 29 -11.80 18.54 9.27
CA GLU A 29 -10.59 17.99 8.67
C GLU A 29 -9.81 19.09 7.93
N GLN A 30 -8.50 19.16 8.16
CA GLN A 30 -7.61 20.14 7.57
C GLN A 30 -6.44 19.44 6.90
N VAL A 31 -6.07 19.91 5.70
CA VAL A 31 -4.86 19.45 5.01
C VAL A 31 -3.64 20.07 5.70
N LEU A 32 -2.76 19.21 6.20
CA LEU A 32 -1.52 19.58 6.89
C LEU A 32 -0.32 19.60 5.93
N ALA A 33 -0.28 18.66 4.98
CA ALA A 33 0.71 18.65 3.90
C ALA A 33 0.07 18.28 2.56
N LEU A 34 0.53 18.92 1.48
CA LEU A 34 0.09 18.64 0.11
C LEU A 34 1.29 18.58 -0.84
N VAL A 35 1.50 17.42 -1.47
CA VAL A 35 2.66 17.19 -2.35
C VAL A 35 2.26 16.50 -3.66
N PRO A 36 3.05 16.68 -4.74
CA PRO A 36 2.87 15.89 -5.94
C PRO A 36 3.19 14.41 -5.68
N ASN A 37 2.41 13.53 -6.31
CA ASN A 37 2.59 12.08 -6.30
C ASN A 37 2.80 11.60 -7.74
N SER A 38 3.44 10.45 -7.92
CA SER A 38 3.58 9.78 -9.21
C SER A 38 3.35 8.27 -9.08
N LEU A 39 2.21 7.90 -8.51
CA LEU A 39 1.78 6.51 -8.47
C LEU A 39 1.00 6.20 -9.75
N LEU A 40 1.31 5.07 -10.40
CA LEU A 40 0.63 4.68 -11.64
C LEU A 40 -0.51 3.68 -11.42
N ARG A 41 -0.51 2.96 -10.29
CA ARG A 41 -1.49 1.94 -9.94
C ARG A 41 -1.83 2.01 -8.44
N PRO A 42 -3.01 2.56 -8.08
CA PRO A 42 -3.87 3.37 -8.95
C PRO A 42 -3.17 4.65 -9.42
N LEU A 43 -3.61 5.21 -10.55
CA LEU A 43 -3.06 6.48 -11.05
C LEU A 43 -3.37 7.59 -10.03
N CYS A 44 -2.33 8.12 -9.39
CA CYS A 44 -2.42 9.22 -8.44
C CYS A 44 -1.35 10.25 -8.76
N ASN A 45 -1.75 11.51 -8.83
CA ASN A 45 -0.83 12.62 -9.07
C ASN A 45 -0.71 13.58 -7.88
N GLY A 46 -1.54 13.42 -6.84
CA GLY A 46 -1.48 14.16 -5.58
C GLY A 46 -1.47 13.25 -4.36
N LEU A 47 -0.86 13.74 -3.29
CA LEU A 47 -0.89 13.16 -1.95
C LEU A 47 -1.18 14.29 -0.95
N ALA A 48 -2.17 14.08 -0.10
CA ALA A 48 -2.51 14.95 1.01
C ALA A 48 -2.37 14.19 2.34
N VAL A 49 -1.74 14.81 3.33
CA VAL A 49 -1.78 14.37 4.73
C VAL A 49 -2.68 15.35 5.46
N THR A 50 -3.75 14.85 6.07
CA THR A 50 -4.68 15.67 6.86
C THR A 50 -4.46 15.43 8.35
N ASN A 51 -5.23 16.12 9.20
CA ASN A 51 -5.29 15.83 10.64
C ASN A 51 -6.10 14.57 10.99
N ALA A 52 -6.63 13.84 10.00
CA ALA A 52 -7.42 12.62 10.22
C ALA A 52 -6.91 11.40 9.43
N ARG A 53 -6.29 11.58 8.26
CA ARG A 53 -5.94 10.50 7.33
C ARG A 53 -4.89 10.91 6.30
N ILE A 54 -4.40 9.93 5.54
CA ILE A 54 -3.55 10.14 4.37
C ILE A 54 -4.35 9.79 3.12
N LEU A 55 -4.37 10.70 2.14
CA LEU A 55 -5.14 10.59 0.91
C LEU A 55 -4.21 10.64 -0.31
N ALA A 56 -4.22 9.61 -1.14
CA ALA A 56 -3.64 9.67 -2.49
C ALA A 56 -4.76 9.79 -3.52
N PHE A 57 -4.63 10.74 -4.45
CA PHE A 57 -5.72 11.08 -5.35
C PHE A 57 -5.24 11.42 -6.76
N TYR A 58 -6.16 11.32 -7.71
CA TYR A 58 -6.00 11.84 -9.05
C TYR A 58 -6.76 13.15 -9.18
N SER A 59 -6.04 14.25 -9.37
CA SER A 59 -6.62 15.59 -9.29
C SER A 59 -7.75 15.87 -10.27
N ALA A 60 -7.81 15.18 -11.40
CA ALA A 60 -8.87 15.37 -12.38
C ALA A 60 -10.19 14.68 -11.98
N GLU A 61 -10.15 13.78 -10.99
CA GLU A 61 -11.29 12.96 -10.60
C GLU A 61 -11.69 13.09 -9.12
N VAL A 62 -10.81 13.63 -8.27
CA VAL A 62 -11.00 13.62 -6.81
C VAL A 62 -12.28 14.31 -6.35
N GLU A 63 -12.73 15.34 -7.08
CA GLU A 63 -13.95 16.06 -6.74
C GLU A 63 -15.21 15.19 -6.82
N HIS A 64 -15.28 14.29 -7.80
CA HIS A 64 -16.45 13.44 -8.04
C HIS A 64 -16.28 12.00 -7.54
N ASN A 65 -15.09 11.44 -7.74
CA ASN A 65 -14.77 10.05 -7.43
C ASN A 65 -14.07 9.87 -6.09
N GLY A 66 -13.67 10.96 -5.43
CA GLY A 66 -12.93 10.92 -4.19
C GLY A 66 -11.47 10.47 -4.34
N PRO A 67 -10.78 10.31 -3.20
CA PRO A 67 -9.43 9.76 -3.15
C PRO A 67 -9.36 8.34 -3.73
N LYS A 68 -8.22 7.98 -4.32
CA LYS A 68 -7.98 6.64 -4.88
C LYS A 68 -7.46 5.67 -3.83
N LEU A 69 -6.64 6.18 -2.91
CA LEU A 69 -6.18 5.46 -1.73
C LEU A 69 -6.40 6.36 -0.52
N GLU A 70 -6.80 5.72 0.57
CA GLU A 70 -7.05 6.38 1.83
C GLU A 70 -6.59 5.47 2.97
N VAL A 71 -5.96 6.05 3.98
CA VAL A 71 -5.67 5.37 5.24
C VAL A 71 -5.97 6.30 6.41
N SER A 72 -6.93 5.89 7.24
CA SER A 72 -7.28 6.60 8.48
C SER A 72 -6.12 6.58 9.49
N ALA A 73 -5.96 7.67 10.26
CA ALA A 73 -5.02 7.72 11.38
C ALA A 73 -5.26 6.61 12.41
N SER A 74 -6.52 6.17 12.58
CA SER A 74 -6.86 5.07 13.49
C SER A 74 -6.33 3.71 13.00
N ASP A 75 -6.31 3.48 11.69
CA ASP A 75 -5.78 2.24 11.09
C ASP A 75 -4.26 2.31 10.85
N LEU A 76 -3.67 3.51 10.88
CA LEU A 76 -2.23 3.68 10.77
C LEU A 76 -1.49 3.18 12.03
N ALA A 77 -0.59 2.21 11.84
CA ALA A 77 0.35 1.77 12.88
C ALA A 77 1.67 2.55 12.81
N ARG A 78 2.21 2.72 11.59
CA ARG A 78 3.41 3.52 11.31
C ARG A 78 3.47 3.90 9.84
N VAL A 79 4.34 4.86 9.51
CA VAL A 79 4.67 5.22 8.13
C VAL A 79 6.18 5.13 7.90
N GLU A 80 6.56 4.78 6.68
CA GLU A 80 7.97 4.66 6.28
C GLU A 80 8.19 5.27 4.90
N ILE A 81 9.40 5.80 4.66
CA ILE A 81 9.88 6.14 3.32
C ILE A 81 10.90 5.09 2.88
N ASN A 82 10.57 4.33 1.85
CA ASN A 82 11.47 3.35 1.25
C ASN A 82 12.08 3.89 -0.05
N LEU A 83 13.40 3.88 -0.17
CA LEU A 83 14.10 4.28 -1.39
C LEU A 83 14.23 3.08 -2.33
N ARG A 84 13.56 3.14 -3.49
CA ARG A 84 13.66 2.11 -4.54
C ARG A 84 14.05 2.74 -5.87
N ARG A 85 15.19 2.32 -6.43
CA ARG A 85 15.71 2.76 -7.74
C ARG A 85 15.71 4.30 -7.89
N GLY A 86 16.07 5.02 -6.83
CA GLY A 86 16.12 6.49 -6.82
C GLY A 86 14.79 7.21 -6.59
N SER A 87 13.67 6.48 -6.44
CA SER A 87 12.37 7.04 -6.04
C SER A 87 12.11 6.79 -4.55
N CYS A 88 11.41 7.71 -3.88
CA CYS A 88 11.03 7.60 -2.48
C CYS A 88 9.55 7.19 -2.39
N TYR A 89 9.26 6.03 -1.82
CA TYR A 89 7.90 5.53 -1.66
C TYR A 89 7.42 5.71 -0.23
N LEU A 90 6.27 6.37 -0.05
CA LEU A 90 5.57 6.42 1.23
C LEU A 90 4.77 5.14 1.39
N ILE A 91 5.11 4.38 2.43
CA ILE A 91 4.45 3.13 2.81
C ILE A 91 3.74 3.36 4.13
N ALA A 92 2.44 3.07 4.17
CA ALA A 92 1.68 3.00 5.41
C ALA A 92 1.61 1.54 5.87
N HIS A 93 1.99 1.29 7.13
CA HIS A 93 1.74 0.02 7.78
C HIS A 93 0.44 0.16 8.55
N ARG A 94 -0.56 -0.62 8.15
CA ARG A 94 -1.89 -0.62 8.73
C ARG A 94 -1.94 -1.62 9.88
N ARG A 95 -2.79 -1.35 10.88
CA ARG A 95 -2.91 -2.19 12.08
C ARG A 95 -3.50 -3.56 11.76
N HIS A 96 -4.40 -3.62 10.77
CA HIS A 96 -5.14 -4.85 10.46
C HIS A 96 -4.83 -5.44 9.07
N GLU A 97 -4.37 -4.63 8.12
CA GLU A 97 -4.39 -4.99 6.69
C GLU A 97 -3.00 -4.88 6.01
N GLY A 98 -1.93 -5.02 6.79
CA GLY A 98 -0.56 -5.07 6.28
C GLY A 98 -0.04 -3.74 5.72
N GLU A 99 0.84 -3.82 4.73
CA GLU A 99 1.52 -2.65 4.15
C GLU A 99 0.80 -2.15 2.89
N LEU A 100 0.68 -0.83 2.75
CA LEU A 100 0.09 -0.17 1.59
C LEU A 100 1.01 0.93 1.07
N VAL A 101 1.34 0.89 -0.22
CA VAL A 101 2.10 1.95 -0.89
C VAL A 101 1.15 3.08 -1.28
N LEU A 102 1.31 4.25 -0.67
CA LEU A 102 0.40 5.39 -0.88
C LEU A 102 0.90 6.34 -1.97
N ALA A 103 2.21 6.55 -2.05
CA ALA A 103 2.76 7.52 -2.98
C ALA A 103 4.21 7.22 -3.35
N SER A 104 4.57 7.69 -4.54
CA SER A 104 5.95 7.98 -4.91
C SER A 104 6.17 9.48 -4.78
N VAL A 105 6.92 9.90 -3.76
CA VAL A 105 7.19 11.31 -3.43
C VAL A 105 8.58 11.73 -3.93
N HIS A 106 8.74 13.01 -4.22
CA HIS A 106 10.04 13.56 -4.58
C HIS A 106 10.98 13.56 -3.36
N LYS A 107 12.28 13.32 -3.56
CA LYS A 107 13.26 13.21 -2.47
C LYS A 107 13.31 14.46 -1.57
N GLN A 108 13.09 15.64 -2.14
CA GLN A 108 13.06 16.92 -1.41
C GLN A 108 11.87 17.03 -0.44
N ASP A 109 10.76 16.34 -0.74
CA ASP A 109 9.53 16.41 0.05
C ASP A 109 9.41 15.24 1.04
N ALA A 110 10.19 14.17 0.84
CA ALA A 110 10.08 12.91 1.58
C ALA A 110 10.16 13.08 3.10
N THR A 111 11.11 13.88 3.59
CA THR A 111 11.27 14.12 5.04
C THR A 111 10.06 14.83 5.63
N MET A 112 9.58 15.88 4.97
CA MET A 112 8.43 16.68 5.42
C MET A 112 7.14 15.84 5.43
N VAL A 113 6.90 15.06 4.37
CA VAL A 113 5.74 14.15 4.30
C VAL A 113 5.79 13.10 5.40
N ARG A 114 6.96 12.47 5.60
CA ARG A 114 7.13 11.46 6.66
C ARG A 114 6.85 12.05 8.04
N GLN A 115 7.46 13.19 8.38
CA GLN A 115 7.27 13.82 9.69
C GLN A 115 5.82 14.22 9.93
N THR A 116 5.14 14.77 8.92
CA THR A 116 3.73 15.15 9.04
C THR A 116 2.84 13.92 9.25
N ALA A 117 3.11 12.83 8.52
CA ALA A 117 2.39 11.58 8.67
C ALA A 117 2.70 10.86 10.00
N GLU A 118 3.93 10.92 10.50
CA GLU A 118 4.30 10.43 11.84
C GLU A 118 3.57 11.22 12.93
N GLN A 119 3.48 12.56 12.81
CA GLN A 119 2.72 13.39 13.74
C GLN A 119 1.24 13.01 13.75
N LEU A 120 0.66 12.68 12.58
CA LEU A 120 -0.72 12.18 12.48
C LEU A 120 -0.90 10.87 13.27
N VAL A 121 0.05 9.92 13.16
CA VAL A 121 0.05 8.66 13.92
C VAL A 121 0.09 8.91 15.43
N MET A 122 0.93 9.86 15.88
CA MET A 122 1.12 10.15 17.30
C MET A 122 -0.06 10.89 17.92
N THR A 123 -0.67 11.81 17.17
CA THR A 123 -1.75 12.66 17.72
C THR A 123 -3.07 11.89 17.85
N SER A 124 -3.26 10.83 17.04
CA SER A 124 -4.54 10.17 16.79
C SER A 124 -5.62 11.14 16.28
N ALA A 125 -6.56 10.66 15.46
CA ALA A 125 -7.64 11.52 15.01
C ALA A 125 -8.56 11.90 16.19
N PRO A 126 -9.02 13.15 16.30
CA PRO A 126 -10.02 13.55 17.30
C PRO A 126 -11.25 12.64 17.25
N THR A 127 -11.79 12.25 18.42
CA THR A 127 -12.92 11.30 18.53
C THR A 127 -14.14 11.74 17.71
N ASP A 128 -14.40 13.04 17.63
CA ASP A 128 -15.51 13.59 16.85
C ASP A 128 -15.35 13.31 15.35
N MET A 129 -14.12 13.37 14.83
CA MET A 129 -13.81 13.06 13.43
C MET A 129 -13.93 11.56 13.15
N GLN A 130 -13.55 10.71 14.11
CA GLN A 130 -13.74 9.27 13.99
C GLN A 130 -15.23 8.93 13.89
N THR A 131 -16.06 9.60 14.70
CA THR A 131 -17.52 9.43 14.68
C THR A 131 -18.12 9.89 13.37
N ALA A 132 -17.69 11.05 12.86
CA ALA A 132 -18.12 11.57 11.56
C ALA A 132 -17.73 10.62 10.40
N ALA A 133 -16.51 10.08 10.42
CA ALA A 133 -16.05 9.10 9.43
C ALA A 133 -16.88 7.82 9.46
N VAL A 134 -17.21 7.30 10.65
CA VAL A 134 -18.09 6.13 10.82
C VAL A 134 -19.49 6.45 10.30
N ALA A 135 -20.04 7.63 10.60
CA ALA A 135 -21.35 8.04 10.12
C ALA A 135 -21.41 8.16 8.59
N GLN A 136 -20.37 8.72 7.95
CA GLN A 136 -20.27 8.77 6.48
C GLN A 136 -20.11 7.39 5.86
N ALA A 137 -19.32 6.50 6.47
CA ALA A 137 -19.17 5.12 6.01
C ALA A 137 -20.50 4.33 6.02
N VAL A 138 -21.42 4.67 6.93
CA VAL A 138 -22.78 4.10 6.96
C VAL A 138 -23.70 4.71 5.90
N GLN A 139 -23.50 5.98 5.54
CA GLN A 139 -24.34 6.70 4.59
C GLN A 139 -23.94 6.48 3.12
N GLU A 140 -22.67 6.21 2.81
CA GLU A 140 -22.29 5.87 1.44
C GLU A 140 -22.76 4.44 1.11
N PRO A 141 -23.77 4.25 0.24
CA PRO A 141 -24.15 2.92 -0.23
C PRO A 141 -22.92 2.35 -0.91
N THR A 142 -22.35 1.29 -0.31
CA THR A 142 -21.12 0.58 -0.68
C THR A 142 -20.65 1.01 -2.06
N ARG A 143 -19.92 2.13 -2.15
CA ARG A 143 -19.38 2.56 -3.44
C ARG A 143 -18.57 1.37 -3.88
N PRO A 144 -18.92 0.68 -4.99
CA PRO A 144 -18.22 -0.51 -5.37
C PRO A 144 -16.78 -0.07 -5.47
N ASN A 145 -15.96 -0.63 -4.58
CA ASN A 145 -14.56 -0.32 -4.44
C ASN A 145 -13.90 -0.92 -5.68
N ARG A 146 -14.14 -0.27 -6.83
CA ARG A 146 -13.99 -0.81 -8.19
C ARG A 146 -12.53 -1.16 -8.48
N TRP A 147 -11.63 -0.65 -7.65
CA TRP A 147 -10.19 -0.82 -7.76
C TRP A 147 -9.64 -1.95 -6.87
N ASN A 148 -10.33 -2.35 -5.80
CA ASN A 148 -9.91 -3.49 -4.97
C ASN A 148 -10.15 -4.86 -5.63
N GLN A 149 -10.84 -4.92 -6.78
CA GLN A 149 -10.98 -6.15 -7.57
C GLN A 149 -9.91 -6.31 -8.67
N ALA A 150 -9.03 -5.34 -8.89
CA ALA A 150 -8.10 -5.40 -10.02
C ALA A 150 -6.79 -6.15 -9.76
N GLU A 151 -6.32 -6.35 -8.52
CA GLU A 151 -4.98 -6.93 -8.27
C GLU A 151 -4.90 -7.87 -7.05
N VAL A 152 -5.77 -8.87 -6.96
CA VAL A 152 -5.43 -10.15 -6.29
C VAL A 152 -5.68 -11.30 -7.27
N SER A 153 -5.13 -11.17 -8.47
CA SER A 153 -4.95 -12.28 -9.40
C SER A 153 -3.50 -12.31 -9.85
N HIS A 154 -2.81 -13.30 -9.28
CA HIS A 154 -1.66 -14.00 -9.84
C HIS A 154 -0.26 -13.42 -9.52
N ALA A 155 0.51 -14.32 -8.90
CA ALA A 155 1.96 -14.32 -8.79
C ALA A 155 2.66 -13.89 -10.10
N PRO A 156 3.89 -13.36 -10.03
CA PRO A 156 4.64 -12.97 -11.22
C PRO A 156 4.92 -14.19 -12.09
N ASN A 157 4.19 -14.31 -13.20
CA ASN A 157 4.57 -15.19 -14.29
C ASN A 157 5.78 -14.56 -15.01
N GLU A 158 6.97 -15.05 -14.71
CA GLU A 158 8.14 -14.95 -15.58
C GLU A 158 7.83 -15.61 -16.93
N LYS A 159 7.30 -14.87 -17.91
CA LYS A 159 7.44 -15.17 -19.35
C LYS A 159 6.67 -14.16 -20.20
N THR A 160 7.38 -13.26 -20.86
CA THR A 160 7.40 -13.06 -22.34
C THR A 160 7.82 -11.62 -22.68
N TRP A 161 9.09 -11.44 -23.00
CA TRP A 161 9.56 -10.33 -23.83
C TRP A 161 10.02 -10.91 -25.18
N PRO A 162 9.78 -10.26 -26.32
CA PRO A 162 10.26 -10.73 -27.61
C PRO A 162 11.79 -10.60 -27.68
N ARG A 163 12.47 -11.76 -27.69
CA ARG A 163 13.92 -11.87 -27.91
C ARG A 163 14.24 -11.52 -29.36
N THR A 164 14.99 -10.45 -29.56
CA THR A 164 15.75 -10.20 -30.78
C THR A 164 16.73 -11.37 -31.01
N ARG A 165 16.67 -11.98 -32.20
CA ARG A 165 17.59 -13.06 -32.62
C ARG A 165 18.95 -12.45 -32.96
N THR A 166 19.96 -12.75 -32.16
CA THR A 166 21.37 -12.64 -32.55
C THR A 166 21.98 -14.03 -32.51
N THR A 167 22.47 -14.47 -33.66
CA THR A 167 23.20 -15.71 -33.92
C THR A 167 24.60 -15.67 -33.30
N GLY A 168 25.00 -16.72 -32.58
CA GLY A 168 26.42 -16.99 -32.29
C GLY A 168 26.72 -17.80 -31.03
N ALA A 169 27.25 -19.02 -31.25
CA ALA A 169 28.25 -19.73 -30.45
C ALA A 169 27.88 -20.50 -29.14
N LYS A 170 28.07 -21.82 -29.26
CA LYS A 170 28.65 -22.87 -28.35
C LYS A 170 28.08 -23.09 -26.93
N PRO A 171 27.76 -24.36 -26.55
CA PRO A 171 27.18 -24.68 -25.24
C PRO A 171 28.25 -24.93 -24.15
N PRO A 172 27.97 -24.55 -22.89
CA PRO A 172 28.53 -25.24 -21.74
C PRO A 172 27.43 -25.77 -20.79
N THR A 173 27.57 -27.07 -20.53
CA THR A 173 27.57 -27.73 -19.21
C THR A 173 26.32 -27.69 -18.32
N ALA A 174 25.92 -28.91 -17.95
CA ALA A 174 24.86 -29.31 -17.04
C ALA A 174 24.67 -28.44 -15.79
N ARG A 175 23.40 -28.19 -15.47
CA ARG A 175 22.94 -27.56 -14.24
C ARG A 175 22.76 -28.66 -13.16
N PRO A 176 23.25 -28.47 -11.92
CA PRO A 176 23.00 -29.42 -10.83
C PRO A 176 21.52 -29.34 -10.37
N PRO A 177 20.99 -30.43 -9.77
CA PRO A 177 19.62 -30.45 -9.23
C PRO A 177 19.49 -29.47 -8.06
N ALA A 178 18.42 -28.66 -8.09
CA ALA A 178 18.05 -27.80 -6.97
C ALA A 178 17.53 -28.68 -5.82
N SER A 179 18.00 -28.39 -4.62
CA SER A 179 17.77 -29.11 -3.37
C SER A 179 16.32 -28.99 -2.87
N ASP A 180 15.82 -30.10 -2.29
CA ASP A 180 14.46 -30.30 -1.76
C ASP A 180 14.04 -29.34 -0.62
N GLN A 181 14.97 -28.58 -0.03
CA GLN A 181 14.70 -27.68 1.10
C GLN A 181 13.72 -26.54 0.75
N SER A 182 13.70 -26.09 -0.50
CA SER A 182 12.76 -25.04 -0.94
C SER A 182 11.31 -25.51 -0.88
N SER A 183 11.06 -26.81 -1.09
CA SER A 183 9.71 -27.39 -1.08
C SER A 183 9.08 -27.40 0.33
N LEU A 184 9.90 -27.63 1.36
CA LEU A 184 9.45 -27.61 2.77
C LEU A 184 9.02 -26.20 3.20
N ILE A 185 9.78 -25.18 2.81
CA ILE A 185 9.48 -23.78 3.18
C ILE A 185 8.14 -23.34 2.55
N ASP A 186 7.89 -23.75 1.31
CA ASP A 186 6.63 -23.47 0.62
C ASP A 186 5.44 -24.20 1.28
N GLU A 187 5.61 -25.47 1.67
CA GLU A 187 4.58 -26.26 2.35
C GLU A 187 4.23 -25.69 3.73
N LEU A 188 5.24 -25.30 4.53
CA LEU A 188 5.04 -24.65 5.84
C LEU A 188 4.36 -23.28 5.70
N SER A 189 4.70 -22.51 4.68
CA SER A 189 4.07 -21.21 4.41
C SER A 189 2.59 -21.36 4.05
N LYS A 190 2.24 -22.40 3.28
CA LYS A 190 0.84 -22.72 2.94
C LYS A 190 0.02 -23.13 4.16
N LEU A 191 0.58 -23.98 5.03
CA LEU A 191 -0.10 -24.40 6.27
C LEU A 191 -0.36 -23.21 7.20
N ALA A 192 0.61 -22.30 7.35
CA ALA A 192 0.45 -21.12 8.19
C ALA A 192 -0.62 -20.16 7.66
N PHE A 193 -0.76 -20.06 6.34
CA PHE A 193 -1.82 -19.27 5.70
C PHE A 193 -3.21 -19.85 6.00
N LEU A 194 -3.40 -21.17 5.86
CA LEU A 194 -4.69 -21.84 6.13
C LEU A 194 -5.11 -21.72 7.60
N HIS A 195 -4.14 -21.80 8.52
CA HIS A 195 -4.38 -21.60 9.96
C HIS A 195 -4.87 -20.18 10.28
N ARG A 196 -4.21 -19.14 9.71
CA ARG A 196 -4.65 -17.74 9.87
C ARG A 196 -6.03 -17.46 9.30
N GLN A 197 -6.45 -18.20 8.27
CA GLN A 197 -7.80 -18.11 7.71
C GLN A 197 -8.86 -18.85 8.56
N GLY A 198 -8.46 -19.54 9.63
CA GLY A 198 -9.35 -20.33 10.47
C GLY A 198 -9.83 -21.62 9.79
N VAL A 199 -9.21 -22.02 8.68
CA VAL A 199 -9.54 -23.26 7.97
C VAL A 199 -8.99 -24.49 8.72
N LEU A 200 -7.86 -24.31 9.41
CA LEU A 200 -7.27 -25.32 10.29
C LEU A 200 -7.31 -24.81 11.73
N THR A 201 -7.67 -25.70 12.65
CA THR A 201 -7.51 -25.46 14.08
C THR A 201 -6.04 -25.54 14.50
N ASP A 202 -5.70 -25.04 15.71
CA ASP A 202 -4.33 -25.09 16.24
C ASP A 202 -3.78 -26.53 16.29
N ALA A 203 -4.63 -27.48 16.68
CA ALA A 203 -4.26 -28.89 16.78
C ALA A 203 -3.96 -29.51 15.41
N GLU A 204 -4.79 -29.21 14.40
CA GLU A 204 -4.60 -29.70 13.03
C GLU A 204 -3.36 -29.08 12.38
N PHE A 205 -3.11 -27.79 12.61
CA PHE A 205 -1.91 -27.12 12.12
C PHE A 205 -0.63 -27.73 12.72
N ALA A 206 -0.62 -28.00 14.04
CA ALA A 206 0.51 -28.65 14.70
C ALA A 206 0.79 -30.05 14.13
N ALA A 207 -0.26 -30.85 13.93
CA ALA A 207 -0.14 -32.20 13.35
C ALA A 207 0.38 -32.16 11.89
N ALA A 208 -0.18 -31.27 11.07
CA ALA A 208 0.22 -31.12 9.66
C ALA A 208 1.67 -30.62 9.51
N LYS A 209 2.10 -29.69 10.38
CA LYS A 209 3.48 -29.21 10.44
C LYS A 209 4.45 -30.34 10.77
N GLN A 210 4.13 -31.18 11.75
CA GLN A 210 4.99 -32.30 12.14
C GLN A 210 5.10 -33.33 11.00
N ALA A 211 3.98 -33.67 10.36
CA ALA A 211 3.97 -34.60 9.22
C ALA A 211 4.82 -34.12 8.03
N ALA A 212 4.85 -32.82 7.76
CA ALA A 212 5.70 -32.24 6.71
C ALA A 212 7.20 -32.36 7.05
N ILE A 213 7.58 -32.16 8.31
CA ILE A 213 8.96 -32.32 8.79
C ILE A 213 9.40 -33.79 8.72
N ASP A 214 8.54 -34.72 9.16
CA ASP A 214 8.85 -36.15 9.18
C ASP A 214 9.02 -36.72 7.76
N ARG A 215 8.27 -36.20 6.78
CA ARG A 215 8.39 -36.57 5.36
C ARG A 215 9.75 -36.16 4.78
N GLN A 216 10.26 -35.00 5.18
CA GLN A 216 11.60 -34.53 4.76
C GLN A 216 12.73 -35.27 5.47
N ALA A 217 12.50 -35.77 6.69
CA ALA A 217 13.47 -36.59 7.40
C ALA A 217 13.59 -38.03 6.85
N SER A 218 12.63 -38.47 6.04
CA SER A 218 12.56 -39.82 5.46
C SER A 218 13.07 -39.91 4.02
N THR A 219 13.55 -38.81 3.43
CA THR A 219 14.07 -38.70 2.06
C THR A 219 15.58 -38.51 2.08
#